data_AF-A0A444TX30-F1
#
_entry.id   AF-A0A444TX30-F1
#
_cell.length_a   1.000
_cell.length_b   1.000
_cell.length_c   1.000
_cell.angle_alpha   90.00
_cell.angle_beta   90.00
_cell.angle_gamma   90.00
#
_symmetry.space_group_name_H-M   'P 1'
#
loop_
_entity.id
_entity.type
_entity.pdbx_description
1 polymer ?
#
loop_
_entity_poly.entity_id
_entity_poly.type
_entity_poly.pdbx_seq_one_letter_code
_entity_poly.pdbx_strand_id
1 'polypeptide(L)'
;MKCYGICVKDGFLGDELGSQVLREVEVLNQSGQFRNGQLVSQRTIPSRNIRGDQIVWVEGGELGCESIRSLMGRIDEVIMYSAMNGRLGDCMINGRTKAMVACYPGNGTGYVRHVDNPNGDGRCITCIYYLNKNWDVKVHGGLLQIFPESRTVVANIEPIFDRLLIFWSDRRNPHEVKPAYAARYAITVWYFDAKERAEAKEKYRLGFLSWFRNGLLATGIGVISYVQSDVGCEAAYGFFILGGMCVSFGSTSYIGNLFAVRRTMLLSLPAVLLNGLVVSSAALFWLCAVALYIGRLEVEIVREGEEGCEDCRNDEKDRGKKNK
;
A
#
# COMPACT_ATOMS: atom_id res chain seq x y z
N MET A 1 -8.88 2.75 -27.66
CA MET A 1 -9.19 3.27 -26.31
C MET A 1 -10.61 3.83 -26.17
N LYS A 2 -11.04 4.87 -26.91
CA LYS A 2 -12.40 5.45 -26.77
C LYS A 2 -13.57 4.47 -26.98
N CYS A 3 -13.53 3.67 -28.04
CA CYS A 3 -14.69 2.83 -28.40
C CYS A 3 -14.76 1.52 -27.61
N TYR A 4 -13.62 0.84 -27.45
CA TYR A 4 -13.55 -0.53 -26.93
C TYR A 4 -12.87 -0.64 -25.56
N GLY A 5 -12.19 0.42 -25.10
CA GLY A 5 -11.38 0.35 -23.88
C GLY A 5 -10.13 -0.55 -23.96
N ILE A 6 -9.87 -1.11 -25.13
CA ILE A 6 -8.76 -2.03 -25.47
C ILE A 6 -8.18 -1.60 -26.82
N CYS A 7 -6.89 -1.80 -27.02
CA CYS A 7 -6.15 -1.54 -28.25
C CYS A 7 -5.02 -2.57 -28.42
N VAL A 8 -4.86 -3.12 -29.61
CA VAL A 8 -3.80 -4.09 -29.94
C VAL A 8 -3.00 -3.54 -31.12
N LYS A 9 -1.68 -3.60 -31.04
CA LYS A 9 -0.75 -3.27 -32.12
C LYS A 9 0.26 -4.39 -32.27
N ASP A 10 0.16 -5.12 -33.38
CA ASP A 10 1.14 -6.12 -33.79
C ASP A 10 2.28 -5.46 -34.57
N GLY A 11 3.48 -6.03 -34.49
CA GLY A 11 4.65 -5.45 -35.13
C GLY A 11 4.97 -4.07 -34.54
N PHE A 12 5.04 -3.97 -33.21
CA PHE A 12 5.19 -2.67 -32.54
C PHE A 12 6.62 -2.13 -32.65
N LEU A 13 7.61 -2.97 -32.39
CA LEU A 13 9.03 -2.62 -32.46
C LEU A 13 9.72 -3.14 -33.72
N GLY A 14 9.19 -4.20 -34.33
CA GLY A 14 9.85 -4.97 -35.38
C GLY A 14 10.70 -6.12 -34.83
N ASP A 15 11.07 -7.06 -35.70
CA ASP A 15 11.73 -8.31 -35.29
C ASP A 15 13.10 -8.09 -34.64
N GLU A 16 13.89 -7.13 -35.13
CA GLU A 16 15.24 -6.89 -34.61
C GLU A 16 15.21 -6.43 -33.13
N LEU A 17 14.55 -5.32 -32.85
CA LEU A 17 14.47 -4.77 -31.50
C LEU A 17 13.63 -5.67 -30.59
N GLY A 18 12.52 -6.25 -31.09
CA GLY A 18 11.75 -7.23 -30.33
C GLY A 18 12.56 -8.45 -29.91
N SER A 19 13.48 -8.92 -30.76
CA SER A 19 14.37 -10.04 -30.45
C SER A 19 15.45 -9.66 -29.44
N GLN A 20 15.94 -8.42 -29.48
CA GLN A 20 16.86 -7.90 -28.47
C GLN A 20 16.20 -7.87 -27.09
N VAL A 21 14.96 -7.35 -26.99
CA VAL A 21 14.17 -7.37 -25.74
C VAL A 21 13.96 -8.79 -25.23
N LEU A 22 13.60 -9.73 -26.11
CA LEU A 22 13.43 -11.13 -25.71
C LEU A 22 14.71 -11.72 -25.11
N ARG A 23 15.87 -11.49 -25.73
CA ARG A 23 17.16 -11.97 -25.21
C ARG A 23 17.46 -11.42 -23.81
N GLU A 24 17.21 -10.15 -23.57
CA GLU A 24 17.41 -9.54 -22.24
C GLU A 24 16.49 -10.20 -21.20
N VAL A 25 15.22 -10.45 -21.54
CA VAL A 25 14.28 -11.15 -20.66
C VAL A 25 14.71 -12.58 -20.37
N GLU A 26 15.20 -13.32 -21.37
CA GLU A 26 15.71 -14.69 -21.19
C GLU A 26 16.94 -14.71 -20.28
N VAL A 27 17.87 -13.78 -20.45
CA VAL A 27 19.05 -13.63 -19.58
C VAL A 27 18.62 -13.31 -18.14
N LEU A 28 17.68 -12.39 -17.95
CA LEU A 28 17.13 -12.08 -16.63
C LEU A 28 16.49 -13.32 -15.98
N ASN A 29 15.76 -14.12 -16.76
CA ASN A 29 15.13 -15.35 -16.25
C ASN A 29 16.18 -16.39 -15.84
N GLN A 30 17.21 -16.60 -16.66
CA GLN A 30 18.30 -17.55 -16.37
C GLN A 30 19.17 -17.12 -15.19
N SER A 31 19.26 -15.82 -14.90
CA SER A 31 20.05 -15.28 -13.78
C SER A 31 19.46 -15.54 -12.39
N GLY A 32 18.23 -16.10 -12.31
CA GLY A 32 17.58 -16.41 -11.02
C GLY A 32 17.03 -15.18 -10.28
N GLN A 33 16.93 -14.02 -10.94
CA GLN A 33 16.43 -12.78 -10.33
C GLN A 33 14.90 -12.73 -10.19
N PHE A 34 14.19 -13.62 -10.88
CA PHE A 34 12.73 -13.69 -10.86
C PHE A 34 12.21 -14.15 -9.50
N ARG A 35 11.17 -13.48 -9.00
CA ARG A 35 10.49 -13.79 -7.73
C ARG A 35 9.03 -14.12 -7.99
N ASN A 36 8.41 -14.96 -7.16
CA ASN A 36 6.99 -15.26 -7.30
C ASN A 36 6.15 -13.98 -7.26
N GLY A 37 5.17 -13.88 -8.16
CA GLY A 37 4.26 -12.74 -8.24
C GLY A 37 3.54 -12.49 -6.92
N GLN A 38 3.48 -11.22 -6.51
CA GLN A 38 2.82 -10.79 -5.27
C GLN A 38 1.47 -10.12 -5.54
N LEU A 39 0.61 -10.10 -4.52
CA LEU A 39 -0.72 -9.47 -4.55
C LEU A 39 -0.71 -8.20 -3.69
N VAL A 40 -1.53 -7.22 -4.06
CA VAL A 40 -1.68 -5.93 -3.33
C VAL A 40 -2.26 -6.15 -1.92
N SER A 41 -3.09 -7.17 -1.73
CA SER A 41 -3.62 -7.59 -0.42
C SER A 41 -3.28 -9.05 -0.21
N GLN A 42 -2.37 -9.33 0.72
CA GLN A 42 -2.13 -10.69 1.21
C GLN A 42 -3.28 -11.10 2.13
N ARG A 43 -4.36 -11.62 1.54
CA ARG A 43 -5.34 -12.43 2.30
C ARG A 43 -4.72 -13.79 2.61
N THR A 44 -5.38 -14.60 3.45
CA THR A 44 -4.99 -15.95 3.89
C THR A 44 -4.79 -16.98 2.75
N ILE A 45 -4.97 -16.60 1.49
CA ILE A 45 -4.84 -17.46 0.31
C ILE A 45 -3.41 -17.36 -0.23
N PRO A 46 -2.70 -18.48 -0.42
CA PRO A 46 -1.36 -18.47 -1.01
C PRO A 46 -1.38 -17.82 -2.41
N SER A 47 -0.46 -16.87 -2.65
CA SER A 47 -0.36 -16.14 -3.94
C SER A 47 -0.33 -17.07 -5.16
N ARG A 48 0.32 -18.23 -5.04
CA ARG A 48 0.43 -19.27 -6.08
C ARG A 48 -0.90 -19.81 -6.60
N ASN A 49 -1.97 -19.74 -5.80
CA ASN A 49 -3.30 -20.18 -6.20
C ASN A 49 -4.04 -19.11 -7.04
N ILE A 50 -3.54 -17.88 -7.02
CA ILE A 50 -4.15 -16.71 -7.68
C ILE A 50 -3.34 -16.37 -8.94
N ARG A 51 -2.01 -16.38 -8.84
CA ARG A 51 -1.08 -16.15 -9.96
C ARG A 51 0.11 -17.10 -9.87
N GLY A 52 0.43 -17.75 -10.98
CA GLY A 52 1.52 -18.73 -11.09
C GLY A 52 2.78 -18.20 -11.77
N ASP A 53 2.89 -16.89 -11.97
CA ASP A 53 4.01 -16.26 -12.63
C ASP A 53 5.14 -15.87 -11.67
N GLN A 54 6.32 -15.74 -12.26
CA GLN A 54 7.49 -15.16 -11.63
C GLN A 54 7.75 -13.81 -12.30
N ILE A 55 8.16 -12.81 -11.52
CA ILE A 55 8.35 -11.43 -11.97
C ILE A 55 9.69 -10.85 -11.52
N VAL A 56 10.18 -9.88 -12.29
CA VAL A 56 11.25 -8.97 -11.91
C VAL A 56 10.88 -7.54 -12.33
N TRP A 57 11.24 -6.56 -11.52
CA TRP A 57 11.00 -5.15 -11.82
C TRP A 57 12.27 -4.53 -12.40
N VAL A 58 12.16 -3.95 -13.58
CA VAL A 58 13.25 -3.34 -14.33
C VAL A 58 12.98 -1.84 -14.51
N GLU A 59 13.92 -1.00 -14.10
CA GLU A 59 13.84 0.44 -14.29
C GLU A 59 14.29 0.86 -15.69
N GLY A 60 15.15 0.05 -16.30
CA GLY A 60 15.79 0.23 -17.58
C GLY A 60 17.23 0.73 -17.44
N GLY A 61 17.66 1.20 -16.26
CA GLY A 61 19.03 1.67 -16.00
C GLY A 61 20.05 0.54 -15.77
N GLU A 62 19.58 -0.67 -15.55
CA GLU A 62 20.36 -1.86 -15.25
C GLU A 62 21.19 -2.31 -16.48
N LEU A 63 22.36 -2.91 -16.23
CA LEU A 63 23.21 -3.48 -17.28
C LEU A 63 22.48 -4.63 -17.99
N GLY A 64 22.45 -4.62 -19.32
CA GLY A 64 21.78 -5.65 -20.12
C GLY A 64 20.25 -5.50 -20.17
N CYS A 65 19.73 -4.30 -19.87
CA CYS A 65 18.31 -3.94 -19.97
C CYS A 65 18.08 -2.74 -20.92
N GLU A 66 19.03 -2.46 -21.82
CA GLU A 66 19.00 -1.32 -22.73
C GLU A 66 17.84 -1.41 -23.73
N SER A 67 17.54 -2.60 -24.24
CA SER A 67 16.44 -2.82 -25.18
C SER A 67 15.08 -2.73 -24.47
N ILE A 68 14.99 -3.24 -23.23
CA ILE A 68 13.81 -3.02 -22.36
C ILE A 68 13.60 -1.52 -22.12
N ARG A 69 14.66 -0.75 -21.87
CA ARG A 69 14.59 0.72 -21.75
C ARG A 69 14.07 1.35 -23.05
N SER A 70 14.56 0.93 -24.21
CA SER A 70 14.06 1.41 -25.51
C SER A 70 12.59 1.08 -25.73
N LEU A 71 12.13 -0.14 -25.40
CA LEU A 71 10.71 -0.51 -25.41
C LEU A 71 9.88 0.44 -24.54
N MET A 72 10.31 0.68 -23.30
CA MET A 72 9.61 1.57 -22.37
C MET A 72 9.49 2.99 -22.94
N GLY A 73 10.57 3.52 -23.53
CA GLY A 73 10.55 4.82 -24.22
C GLY A 73 9.55 4.89 -25.38
N ARG A 74 9.45 3.83 -26.19
CA ARG A 74 8.45 3.77 -27.28
C ARG A 74 7.01 3.72 -26.77
N ILE A 75 6.75 2.99 -25.69
CA ILE A 75 5.41 2.98 -25.06
C ILE A 75 5.11 4.37 -24.48
N ASP A 76 6.09 5.02 -23.84
CA ASP A 76 5.96 6.39 -23.31
C ASP A 76 5.56 7.38 -24.41
N GLU A 77 6.24 7.36 -25.56
CA GLU A 77 5.92 8.19 -26.72
C GLU A 77 4.45 7.99 -27.16
N VAL A 78 4.01 6.74 -27.32
CA VAL A 78 2.64 6.42 -27.78
C VAL A 78 1.58 6.87 -26.77
N ILE A 79 1.80 6.63 -25.48
CA ILE A 79 0.84 6.95 -24.43
C ILE A 79 0.73 8.45 -24.24
N MET A 80 1.86 9.17 -24.19
CA MET A 80 1.87 10.62 -24.05
C MET A 80 1.24 11.30 -25.28
N TYR A 81 1.58 10.85 -26.49
CA TYR A 81 0.93 11.34 -27.71
C TYR A 81 -0.58 11.09 -27.68
N SER A 82 -1.01 9.91 -27.25
CA SER A 82 -2.44 9.57 -27.15
C SER A 82 -3.17 10.41 -26.10
N ALA A 83 -2.54 10.69 -24.96
CA ALA A 83 -3.10 11.55 -23.91
C ALA A 83 -3.26 12.99 -24.41
N MET A 84 -2.22 13.57 -25.01
CA MET A 84 -2.24 14.94 -25.56
C MET A 84 -3.30 15.13 -26.65
N ASN A 85 -3.58 14.08 -27.43
CA ASN A 85 -4.62 14.09 -28.46
C ASN A 85 -6.01 13.69 -27.93
N GLY A 86 -6.20 13.67 -26.60
CA GLY A 86 -7.47 13.37 -25.95
C GLY A 86 -8.02 11.97 -26.29
N ARG A 87 -7.14 11.00 -26.61
CA ARG A 87 -7.53 9.61 -26.94
C ARG A 87 -7.71 8.73 -25.71
N LEU A 88 -7.23 9.20 -24.55
CA LEU A 88 -7.24 8.51 -23.26
C LEU A 88 -8.17 9.20 -22.26
N GLY A 89 -9.36 9.62 -22.71
CA GLY A 89 -10.37 10.26 -21.85
C GLY A 89 -9.82 11.49 -21.14
N ASP A 90 -10.24 11.70 -19.90
CA ASP A 90 -9.83 12.83 -19.05
C ASP A 90 -8.60 12.49 -18.18
N CYS A 91 -7.93 11.36 -18.42
CA CYS A 91 -6.79 10.95 -17.63
C CYS A 91 -5.60 11.89 -17.85
N MET A 92 -5.07 12.44 -16.76
CA MET A 92 -3.86 13.27 -16.78
C MET A 92 -2.65 12.40 -16.43
N ILE A 93 -1.96 11.91 -17.45
CA ILE A 93 -0.82 11.00 -17.26
C ILE A 93 0.42 11.80 -16.88
N ASN A 94 1.00 11.51 -15.71
CA ASN A 94 2.21 12.19 -15.20
C ASN A 94 3.33 11.23 -14.76
N GLY A 95 3.15 9.93 -14.96
CA GLY A 95 4.14 8.94 -14.59
C GLY A 95 3.66 7.52 -14.83
N ARG A 96 4.56 6.57 -14.60
CA ARG A 96 4.30 5.13 -14.73
C ARG A 96 5.13 4.32 -13.75
N THR A 97 4.84 3.04 -13.64
CA THR A 97 5.66 2.08 -12.92
C THR A 97 6.99 1.81 -13.64
N LYS A 98 7.90 1.12 -12.93
CA LYS A 98 8.94 0.29 -13.56
C LYS A 98 8.30 -0.78 -14.46
N ALA A 99 9.06 -1.35 -15.37
CA ALA A 99 8.61 -2.49 -16.16
C ALA A 99 8.55 -3.75 -15.29
N MET A 100 7.38 -4.36 -15.20
CA MET A 100 7.22 -5.69 -14.61
C MET A 100 7.43 -6.73 -15.71
N VAL A 101 8.61 -7.33 -15.75
CA VAL A 101 8.89 -8.48 -16.62
C VAL A 101 8.33 -9.71 -15.93
N ALA A 102 7.49 -10.48 -16.63
CA ALA A 102 6.81 -11.64 -16.10
C ALA A 102 7.08 -12.88 -16.96
N CYS A 103 7.26 -14.02 -16.30
CA CYS A 103 7.38 -15.34 -16.88
C CYS A 103 6.33 -16.27 -16.24
N TYR A 104 5.46 -16.84 -17.06
CA TYR A 104 4.67 -18.00 -16.67
C TYR A 104 5.46 -19.22 -17.15
N PRO A 105 6.02 -20.04 -16.25
CA PRO A 105 6.99 -21.08 -16.63
C PRO A 105 6.38 -22.31 -17.33
N GLY A 106 5.10 -22.27 -17.70
CA GLY A 106 4.34 -23.40 -18.23
C GLY A 106 3.62 -24.17 -17.12
N ASN A 107 3.46 -25.49 -17.29
CA ASN A 107 2.81 -26.42 -16.35
C ASN A 107 1.38 -26.03 -15.94
N GLY A 108 0.66 -25.35 -16.84
CA GLY A 108 -0.71 -24.89 -16.59
C GLY A 108 -0.78 -23.69 -15.65
N THR A 109 0.33 -22.98 -15.41
CA THR A 109 0.31 -21.73 -14.63
C THR A 109 -0.49 -20.65 -15.37
N GLY A 110 -1.23 -19.85 -14.61
CA GLY A 110 -2.07 -18.78 -15.13
C GLY A 110 -2.30 -17.70 -14.09
N TYR A 111 -3.23 -16.81 -14.37
CA TYR A 111 -3.66 -15.76 -13.44
C TYR A 111 -5.18 -15.72 -13.47
N VAL A 112 -5.80 -16.01 -12.34
CA VAL A 112 -7.25 -15.94 -12.16
C VAL A 112 -7.79 -14.55 -12.52
N ARG A 113 -9.07 -14.50 -12.85
CA ARG A 113 -9.76 -13.27 -13.20
C ARG A 113 -9.59 -12.21 -12.12
N HIS A 114 -9.11 -11.04 -12.53
CA HIS A 114 -8.89 -9.89 -11.66
C HIS A 114 -9.10 -8.57 -12.40
N VAL A 115 -9.03 -7.49 -11.64
CA VAL A 115 -8.97 -6.12 -12.14
C VAL A 115 -7.66 -5.55 -11.66
N ASP A 116 -6.93 -4.84 -12.53
CA ASP A 116 -5.62 -4.29 -12.16
C ASP A 116 -5.77 -3.25 -11.05
N ASN A 117 -6.66 -2.27 -11.24
CA ASN A 117 -6.93 -1.21 -10.27
C ASN A 117 -8.40 -1.26 -9.78
N PRO A 118 -8.72 -2.14 -8.82
CA PRO A 118 -10.09 -2.29 -8.33
C PRO A 118 -10.50 -1.19 -7.32
N ASN A 119 -9.53 -0.52 -6.71
CA ASN A 119 -9.71 0.32 -5.51
C ASN A 119 -9.21 1.77 -5.68
N GLY A 120 -8.82 2.18 -6.89
CA GLY A 120 -8.34 3.53 -7.18
C GLY A 120 -6.94 3.80 -6.61
N ASP A 121 -5.94 2.99 -6.99
CA ASP A 121 -4.53 3.19 -6.59
C ASP A 121 -3.75 4.16 -7.49
N GLY A 122 -4.42 4.72 -8.50
CA GLY A 122 -3.89 5.66 -9.48
C GLY A 122 -3.61 5.05 -10.85
N ARG A 123 -3.54 3.72 -11.00
CA ARG A 123 -3.26 3.09 -12.30
C ARG A 123 -4.46 3.24 -13.24
N CYS A 124 -4.27 3.93 -14.36
CA CYS A 124 -5.34 4.19 -15.33
C CYS A 124 -5.18 3.38 -16.62
N ILE A 125 -3.94 3.18 -17.11
CA ILE A 125 -3.65 2.44 -18.34
C ILE A 125 -2.68 1.29 -18.06
N THR A 126 -3.04 0.10 -18.52
CA THR A 126 -2.16 -1.08 -18.55
C THR A 126 -1.63 -1.26 -19.96
N CYS A 127 -0.31 -1.32 -20.11
CA CYS A 127 0.39 -1.66 -21.34
C CYS A 127 1.12 -2.99 -21.15
N ILE A 128 0.85 -3.97 -22.02
CA ILE A 128 1.51 -5.29 -22.02
C ILE A 128 2.18 -5.50 -23.37
N TYR A 129 3.46 -5.80 -23.36
CA TYR A 129 4.22 -6.20 -24.55
C TYR A 129 4.57 -7.69 -24.49
N TYR A 130 4.23 -8.43 -25.53
CA TYR A 130 4.41 -9.88 -25.61
C TYR A 130 5.64 -10.27 -26.43
N LEU A 131 6.31 -11.36 -26.02
CA LEU A 131 7.65 -11.74 -26.49
C LEU A 131 7.72 -13.17 -27.03
N ASN A 132 6.60 -13.84 -27.24
CA ASN A 132 6.58 -15.28 -27.46
C ASN A 132 6.59 -15.62 -28.96
N LYS A 133 7.76 -15.97 -29.49
CA LYS A 133 7.91 -16.37 -30.91
C LYS A 133 7.21 -17.70 -31.18
N ASN A 134 6.60 -17.82 -32.36
CA ASN A 134 5.93 -19.05 -32.82
C ASN A 134 4.90 -19.60 -31.83
N TRP A 135 4.17 -18.71 -31.14
CA TRP A 135 3.20 -19.12 -30.13
C TRP A 135 1.91 -19.64 -30.76
N ASP A 136 1.66 -20.95 -30.64
CA ASP A 136 0.35 -21.54 -30.92
C ASP A 136 -0.49 -21.66 -29.64
N VAL A 137 -1.58 -20.90 -29.54
CA VAL A 137 -2.49 -20.92 -28.40
C VAL A 137 -3.18 -22.28 -28.19
N LYS A 138 -3.37 -23.07 -29.24
CA LYS A 138 -4.01 -24.39 -29.15
C LYS A 138 -3.12 -25.41 -28.45
N VAL A 139 -1.81 -25.27 -28.59
CA VAL A 139 -0.81 -26.15 -27.99
C VAL A 139 -0.30 -25.58 -26.67
N HIS A 140 0.08 -24.30 -26.67
CA HIS A 140 0.76 -23.67 -25.54
C HIS A 140 -0.19 -22.98 -24.54
N GLY A 141 -1.47 -22.80 -24.89
CA GLY A 141 -2.42 -22.08 -24.04
C GLY A 141 -2.04 -20.60 -23.84
N GLY A 142 -2.15 -20.11 -22.61
CA GLY A 142 -1.65 -18.79 -22.21
C GLY A 142 -2.41 -17.58 -22.76
N LEU A 143 -3.62 -17.80 -23.29
CA LEU A 143 -4.51 -16.76 -23.81
C LEU A 143 -4.86 -15.74 -22.72
N LEU A 144 -4.80 -14.44 -23.03
CA LEU A 144 -5.39 -13.43 -22.17
C LEU A 144 -6.86 -13.24 -22.58
N GLN A 145 -7.77 -13.40 -21.63
CA GLN A 145 -9.19 -13.09 -21.83
C GLN A 145 -9.55 -11.82 -21.08
N ILE A 146 -10.06 -10.82 -21.78
CA ILE A 146 -10.59 -9.58 -21.21
C ILE A 146 -12.12 -9.61 -21.34
N PHE A 147 -12.82 -9.23 -20.27
CA PHE A 147 -14.28 -9.25 -20.16
C PHE A 147 -14.82 -7.82 -20.01
N PRO A 148 -14.91 -7.01 -21.08
CA PRO A 148 -15.33 -5.61 -20.96
C PRO A 148 -16.71 -5.49 -20.32
N GLU A 149 -16.84 -4.70 -19.25
CA GLU A 149 -18.04 -4.64 -18.40
C GLU A 149 -19.33 -4.30 -19.17
N SER A 150 -19.23 -3.47 -20.21
CA SER A 150 -20.35 -3.02 -21.03
C SER A 150 -20.65 -3.91 -22.24
N ARG A 151 -20.02 -5.09 -22.35
CA ARG A 151 -20.14 -5.95 -23.54
C ARG A 151 -20.28 -7.42 -23.18
N THR A 152 -21.01 -8.14 -24.02
CA THR A 152 -21.18 -9.61 -23.91
C THR A 152 -20.04 -10.39 -24.55
N VAL A 153 -19.21 -9.74 -25.37
CA VAL A 153 -18.12 -10.38 -26.11
C VAL A 153 -16.84 -10.32 -25.29
N VAL A 154 -16.22 -11.49 -25.08
CA VAL A 154 -14.90 -11.64 -24.46
C VAL A 154 -13.82 -11.39 -25.50
N ALA A 155 -12.88 -10.50 -25.20
CA ALA A 155 -11.72 -10.27 -26.06
C ALA A 155 -10.63 -11.30 -25.75
N ASN A 156 -10.33 -12.15 -26.72
CA ASN A 156 -9.30 -13.18 -26.65
C ASN A 156 -8.02 -12.65 -27.30
N ILE A 157 -6.98 -12.43 -26.52
CA ILE A 157 -5.70 -11.88 -26.98
C ILE A 157 -4.61 -12.94 -26.85
N GLU A 158 -4.10 -13.39 -27.99
CA GLU A 158 -2.96 -14.29 -28.03
C GLU A 158 -1.66 -13.55 -27.68
N PRO A 159 -0.78 -14.14 -26.85
CA PRO A 159 0.45 -13.49 -26.39
C PRO A 159 1.58 -13.62 -27.42
N ILE A 160 1.30 -13.33 -28.70
CA ILE A 160 2.26 -13.48 -29.80
C ILE A 160 3.39 -12.47 -29.70
N PHE A 161 4.55 -12.80 -30.25
CA PHE A 161 5.72 -11.93 -30.31
C PHE A 161 5.43 -10.57 -30.97
N ASP A 162 6.02 -9.51 -30.40
CA ASP A 162 5.97 -8.13 -30.88
C ASP A 162 4.54 -7.53 -30.95
N ARG A 163 3.67 -8.01 -30.05
CA ARG A 163 2.34 -7.44 -29.82
C ARG A 163 2.36 -6.53 -28.60
N LEU A 164 1.95 -5.27 -28.81
CA LEU A 164 1.59 -4.35 -27.75
C LEU A 164 0.07 -4.36 -27.53
N LEU A 165 -0.34 -4.59 -26.30
CA LEU A 165 -1.72 -4.51 -25.84
C LEU A 165 -1.85 -3.34 -24.86
N ILE A 166 -2.88 -2.51 -25.03
CA ILE A 166 -3.19 -1.37 -24.16
C ILE A 166 -4.65 -1.46 -23.76
N PHE A 167 -4.96 -1.34 -22.47
CA PHE A 167 -6.34 -1.31 -21.98
C PHE A 167 -6.47 -0.51 -20.67
N TRP A 168 -7.70 -0.12 -20.31
CA TRP A 168 -7.97 0.56 -19.04
C TRP A 168 -7.74 -0.36 -17.85
N SER A 169 -7.01 0.10 -16.84
CA SER A 169 -6.65 -0.73 -15.67
C SER A 169 -7.80 -0.95 -14.68
N ASP A 170 -8.85 -0.14 -14.74
CA ASP A 170 -9.95 -0.19 -13.78
C ASP A 170 -10.98 -1.30 -14.08
N ARG A 171 -12.11 -1.24 -13.37
CA ARG A 171 -13.20 -2.24 -13.43
C ARG A 171 -13.84 -2.42 -14.80
N ARG A 172 -13.55 -1.55 -15.77
CA ARG A 172 -14.02 -1.69 -17.15
C ARG A 172 -13.47 -2.96 -17.82
N ASN A 173 -12.27 -3.42 -17.42
CA ASN A 173 -11.59 -4.55 -18.06
C ASN A 173 -11.11 -5.63 -17.05
N PRO A 174 -12.02 -6.37 -16.38
CA PRO A 174 -11.66 -7.60 -15.70
C PRO A 174 -11.03 -8.57 -16.70
N HIS A 175 -9.94 -9.23 -16.33
CA HIS A 175 -9.22 -10.10 -17.24
C HIS A 175 -8.53 -11.27 -16.52
N GLU A 176 -8.26 -12.34 -17.25
CA GLU A 176 -7.58 -13.53 -16.75
C GLU A 176 -6.57 -14.06 -17.77
N VAL A 177 -5.50 -14.68 -17.27
CA VAL A 177 -4.53 -15.40 -18.10
C VAL A 177 -4.83 -16.88 -17.97
N LYS A 178 -5.23 -17.50 -19.08
CA LYS A 178 -5.50 -18.94 -19.15
C LYS A 178 -4.22 -19.73 -18.90
N PRO A 179 -4.34 -20.99 -18.43
CA PRO A 179 -3.20 -21.88 -18.22
C PRO A 179 -2.25 -21.87 -19.42
N ALA A 180 -0.97 -21.60 -19.17
CA ALA A 180 0.11 -21.68 -20.13
C ALA A 180 0.87 -23.01 -19.93
N TYR A 181 1.19 -23.68 -21.03
CA TYR A 181 1.89 -24.97 -21.03
C TYR A 181 3.30 -24.89 -21.62
N ALA A 182 3.72 -23.68 -22.01
CA ALA A 182 5.09 -23.33 -22.36
C ALA A 182 5.49 -22.04 -21.64
N ALA A 183 6.79 -21.72 -21.63
CA ALA A 183 7.30 -20.49 -21.05
C ALA A 183 6.70 -19.28 -21.78
N ARG A 184 5.92 -18.47 -21.07
CA ARG A 184 5.22 -17.29 -21.59
C ARG A 184 5.77 -16.03 -20.94
N TYR A 185 6.43 -15.20 -21.74
CA TYR A 185 6.99 -13.92 -21.35
C TYR A 185 6.09 -12.75 -21.73
N ALA A 186 6.03 -11.76 -20.85
CA ALA A 186 5.39 -10.48 -21.10
C ALA A 186 6.06 -9.38 -20.25
N ILE A 187 6.07 -8.14 -20.76
CA ILE A 187 6.50 -6.96 -20.02
C ILE A 187 5.29 -6.06 -19.82
N THR A 188 4.98 -5.73 -18.57
CA THR A 188 3.85 -4.87 -18.21
C THR A 188 4.32 -3.55 -17.61
N VAL A 189 3.68 -2.46 -18.05
CA VAL A 189 3.89 -1.11 -17.52
C VAL A 189 2.52 -0.50 -17.25
N TRP A 190 2.35 0.12 -16.07
CA TRP A 190 1.13 0.84 -15.73
C TRP A 190 1.38 2.34 -15.67
N TYR A 191 0.53 3.11 -16.35
CA TYR A 191 0.54 4.57 -16.28
C TYR A 191 -0.44 5.05 -15.21
N PHE A 192 -0.10 6.16 -14.57
CA PHE A 192 -0.87 6.75 -13.50
C PHE A 192 -1.66 7.96 -13.97
N ASP A 193 -2.90 8.07 -13.49
CA ASP A 193 -3.61 9.34 -13.47
C ASP A 193 -3.11 10.20 -12.29
N ALA A 194 -2.76 11.45 -12.57
CA ALA A 194 -2.13 12.35 -11.62
C ALA A 194 -2.99 12.59 -10.37
N LYS A 195 -4.29 12.81 -10.57
CA LYS A 195 -5.24 13.13 -9.50
C LYS A 195 -5.50 11.90 -8.65
N GLU A 196 -5.90 10.80 -9.27
CA GLU A 196 -6.20 9.55 -8.56
C GLU A 196 -4.98 9.05 -7.79
N ARG A 197 -3.78 9.15 -8.38
CA ARG A 197 -2.55 8.74 -7.71
C ARG A 197 -2.20 9.60 -6.49
N ALA A 198 -2.46 10.90 -6.55
CA ALA A 198 -2.25 11.80 -5.42
C ALA A 198 -3.22 11.48 -4.27
N GLU A 199 -4.50 11.28 -4.58
CA GLU A 199 -5.53 10.88 -3.62
C GLU A 199 -5.20 9.52 -2.97
N ALA A 200 -4.75 8.55 -3.77
CA ALA A 200 -4.32 7.25 -3.27
C ALA A 200 -3.16 7.38 -2.27
N LYS A 201 -2.12 8.15 -2.60
CA LYS A 201 -0.98 8.39 -1.69
C LYS A 201 -1.43 9.04 -0.37
N GLU A 202 -2.33 10.00 -0.43
CA GLU A 202 -2.85 10.66 0.77
C GLU A 202 -3.67 9.69 1.63
N LYS A 203 -4.52 8.86 1.01
CA LYS A 203 -5.26 7.81 1.72
C LYS A 203 -4.32 6.81 2.41
N TYR A 204 -3.22 6.41 1.76
CA TYR A 204 -2.21 5.57 2.39
C TYR A 204 -1.51 6.27 3.56
N ARG A 205 -1.18 7.56 3.42
CA ARG A 205 -0.57 8.36 4.49
C ARG A 205 -1.50 8.50 5.70
N LEU A 206 -2.77 8.84 5.46
CA LEU A 206 -3.80 8.94 6.50
C LEU A 206 -4.07 7.58 7.16
N GLY A 207 -4.05 6.49 6.40
CA GLY A 207 -4.15 5.13 6.93
C GLY A 207 -2.98 4.77 7.85
N PHE A 208 -1.75 5.11 7.45
CA PHE A 208 -0.56 4.94 8.31
C PHE A 208 -0.65 5.80 9.57
N LEU A 209 -1.04 7.07 9.46
CA LEU A 209 -1.21 7.96 10.61
C LEU A 209 -2.33 7.48 11.54
N SER A 210 -3.42 6.93 10.99
CA SER A 210 -4.49 6.34 11.77
C SER A 210 -4.04 5.07 12.49
N TRP A 211 -3.31 4.17 11.81
CA TRP A 211 -2.70 2.99 12.43
C TRP A 211 -1.67 3.37 13.50
N PHE A 212 -0.80 4.34 13.21
CA PHE A 212 0.20 4.86 14.15
C PHE A 212 -0.48 5.50 15.35
N ARG A 213 -1.49 6.34 15.15
CA ARG A 213 -2.30 6.95 16.22
C ARG A 213 -2.98 5.88 17.06
N ASN A 214 -3.65 4.90 16.45
CA ASN A 214 -4.35 3.84 17.18
C ASN A 214 -3.36 2.91 17.92
N GLY A 215 -2.19 2.66 17.34
CA GLY A 215 -1.10 1.93 17.99
C GLY A 215 -0.50 2.72 19.15
N LEU A 216 -0.32 4.04 19.00
CA LEU A 216 0.13 4.92 20.07
C LEU A 216 -0.92 4.94 21.18
N LEU A 217 -2.21 5.08 20.86
CA LEU A 217 -3.33 5.02 21.82
C LEU A 217 -3.38 3.71 22.60
N ALA A 218 -2.98 2.60 21.97
CA ALA A 218 -2.87 1.30 22.63
C ALA A 218 -1.65 1.20 23.57
N THR A 219 -0.67 2.10 23.44
CA THR A 219 0.42 2.27 24.41
C THR A 219 0.06 3.35 25.42
N GLY A 220 0.55 3.24 26.67
CA GLY A 220 0.32 4.28 27.70
C GLY A 220 0.74 5.70 27.26
N ILE A 221 1.66 5.82 26.30
CA ILE A 221 2.11 7.09 25.72
C ILE A 221 1.02 7.76 24.86
N GLY A 222 0.22 7.01 24.10
CA GLY A 222 -0.84 7.61 23.30
C GLY A 222 -2.08 7.94 24.08
N VAL A 223 -2.31 7.31 25.23
CA VAL A 223 -3.30 7.79 26.21
C VAL A 223 -2.90 9.19 26.69
N ILE A 224 -1.62 9.42 27.01
CA ILE A 224 -1.10 10.74 27.41
C ILE A 224 -1.20 11.77 26.27
N SER A 225 -0.93 11.38 25.02
CA SER A 225 -1.12 12.30 23.87
C SER A 225 -2.59 12.55 23.54
N TYR A 226 -3.51 11.64 23.85
CA TYR A 226 -4.96 11.82 23.67
C TYR A 226 -5.58 12.72 24.74
N VAL A 227 -5.03 12.66 25.96
CA VAL A 227 -5.35 13.57 27.09
C VAL A 227 -5.12 15.04 26.73
N GLN A 228 -4.22 15.34 25.78
CA GLN A 228 -3.97 16.71 25.30
C GLN A 228 -4.94 17.18 24.20
N SER A 229 -5.95 16.37 23.83
CA SER A 229 -6.99 16.77 22.89
C SER A 229 -8.26 17.18 23.63
N ASP A 230 -8.89 18.27 23.20
CA ASP A 230 -10.04 18.93 23.86
C ASP A 230 -11.27 18.02 24.11
N VAL A 231 -11.29 16.82 23.51
CA VAL A 231 -12.42 15.89 23.54
C VAL A 231 -12.14 14.66 24.44
N GLY A 232 -10.93 14.53 24.99
CA GLY A 232 -10.44 13.30 25.62
C GLY A 232 -10.37 13.27 27.15
N CYS A 233 -10.62 14.40 27.84
CA CYS A 233 -10.25 14.56 29.25
C CYS A 233 -10.99 13.62 30.21
N GLU A 234 -12.32 13.47 30.09
CA GLU A 234 -13.10 12.65 31.04
C GLU A 234 -12.97 11.14 30.83
N ALA A 235 -12.85 10.68 29.57
CA ALA A 235 -12.67 9.26 29.28
C ALA A 235 -11.27 8.77 29.71
N ALA A 236 -10.26 9.64 29.64
CA ALA A 236 -8.89 9.30 30.00
C ALA A 236 -8.70 9.01 31.49
N TYR A 237 -9.48 9.66 32.38
CA TYR A 237 -9.45 9.39 33.82
C TYR A 237 -9.76 7.91 34.14
N GLY A 238 -10.80 7.37 33.50
CA GLY A 238 -11.20 5.97 33.68
C GLY A 238 -10.13 4.99 33.20
N PHE A 239 -9.56 5.21 32.01
CA PHE A 239 -8.53 4.33 31.46
C PHE A 239 -7.21 4.38 32.23
N PHE A 240 -6.85 5.54 32.74
CA PHE A 240 -5.59 5.74 33.47
C PHE A 240 -5.64 5.12 34.88
N ILE A 241 -6.76 5.26 35.59
CA ILE A 241 -6.99 4.58 36.89
C ILE A 241 -7.07 3.07 36.72
N LEU A 242 -7.82 2.59 35.70
CA LEU A 242 -7.92 1.17 35.42
C LEU A 242 -6.55 0.56 35.08
N GLY A 243 -5.75 1.26 34.25
CA GLY A 243 -4.38 0.90 33.95
C GLY A 243 -3.49 0.84 35.20
N GLY A 244 -3.60 1.83 36.09
CA GLY A 244 -2.88 1.85 37.37
C GLY A 244 -3.25 0.68 38.29
N MET A 245 -4.54 0.34 38.39
CA MET A 245 -4.99 -0.81 39.18
C MET A 245 -4.47 -2.13 38.59
N CYS A 246 -4.51 -2.30 37.27
CA CYS A 246 -4.00 -3.50 36.61
C CYS A 246 -2.48 -3.66 36.78
N VAL A 247 -1.70 -2.59 36.62
CA VAL A 247 -0.24 -2.63 36.80
C VAL A 247 0.13 -2.93 38.25
N SER A 248 -0.56 -2.31 39.21
CA SER A 248 -0.31 -2.54 40.64
C SER A 248 -0.66 -3.97 41.05
N PHE A 249 -1.86 -4.43 40.72
CA PHE A 249 -2.30 -5.79 41.03
C PHE A 249 -1.45 -6.85 40.33
N GLY A 250 -1.13 -6.64 39.05
CA GLY A 250 -0.25 -7.51 38.27
C GLY A 250 1.15 -7.59 38.84
N SER A 251 1.72 -6.47 39.29
CA SER A 251 3.04 -6.42 39.93
C SER A 251 3.06 -7.15 41.27
N THR A 252 2.07 -6.92 42.13
CA THR A 252 1.95 -7.62 43.41
C THR A 252 1.72 -9.12 43.23
N SER A 253 0.87 -9.51 42.29
CA SER A 253 0.62 -10.92 41.96
C SER A 253 1.87 -11.60 41.38
N TYR A 254 2.59 -10.92 40.48
CA TYR A 254 3.84 -11.43 39.92
C TYR A 254 4.91 -11.63 40.99
N ILE A 255 5.11 -10.65 41.88
CA ILE A 255 6.07 -10.75 42.98
C ILE A 255 5.66 -11.87 43.95
N GLY A 256 4.38 -11.96 44.32
CA GLY A 256 3.86 -13.02 45.20
C GLY A 256 4.09 -14.42 44.61
N ASN A 257 3.79 -14.61 43.33
CA ASN A 257 4.03 -15.87 42.62
C ASN A 257 5.53 -16.18 42.48
N LEU A 258 6.36 -15.16 42.22
CA LEU A 258 7.81 -15.31 42.12
C LEU A 258 8.41 -15.80 43.44
N PHE A 259 7.90 -15.32 44.59
CA PHE A 259 8.31 -15.81 45.90
C PHE A 259 7.75 -17.21 46.22
N ALA A 260 6.50 -17.49 45.87
CA ALA A 260 5.84 -18.78 46.12
C ALA A 260 6.50 -19.93 45.34
N VAL A 261 6.85 -19.69 44.07
CA VAL A 261 7.42 -20.70 43.16
C VAL A 261 8.96 -20.69 43.17
N ARG A 262 9.59 -19.79 43.93
CA ARG A 262 11.06 -19.67 44.01
C ARG A 262 11.77 -20.99 44.30
N ARG A 263 11.28 -21.75 45.29
CA ARG A 263 11.89 -23.03 45.71
C ARG A 263 11.71 -24.13 44.67
N THR A 264 10.56 -24.18 44.00
CA THR A 264 10.25 -25.18 42.98
C THR A 264 10.98 -24.91 41.67
N MET A 265 11.25 -23.65 41.34
CA MET A 265 12.01 -23.25 40.14
C MET A 265 13.52 -23.10 40.36
N LEU A 266 14.06 -23.45 41.54
CA LEU A 266 15.48 -23.32 41.89
C LEU A 266 16.06 -21.91 41.63
N LEU A 267 15.24 -20.87 41.77
CA LEU A 267 15.65 -19.49 41.50
C LEU A 267 16.55 -18.95 42.63
N SER A 268 17.71 -18.41 42.24
CA SER A 268 18.63 -17.79 43.18
C SER A 268 18.00 -16.55 43.83
N LEU A 269 18.29 -16.32 45.12
CA LEU A 269 17.79 -15.14 45.85
C LEU A 269 18.12 -13.82 45.13
N PRO A 270 19.33 -13.62 44.58
CA PRO A 270 19.67 -12.39 43.86
C PRO A 270 18.81 -12.18 42.60
N ALA A 271 18.49 -13.24 41.85
CA ALA A 271 17.67 -13.13 40.65
C ALA A 271 16.24 -12.71 40.97
N VAL A 272 15.67 -13.25 42.06
CA VAL A 272 14.33 -12.86 42.53
C VAL A 272 14.30 -11.41 43.00
N LEU A 273 15.33 -10.98 43.75
CA LEU A 273 15.44 -9.59 44.20
C LEU A 273 15.60 -8.61 43.03
N LEU A 274 16.40 -8.96 42.02
CA LEU A 274 16.58 -8.11 40.83
C LEU A 274 15.29 -7.99 40.03
N ASN A 275 14.59 -9.10 39.78
CA ASN A 275 13.30 -9.07 39.07
C ASN A 275 12.22 -8.33 39.87
N GLY A 276 12.19 -8.54 41.19
CA GLY A 276 11.30 -7.82 42.09
C GLY A 276 11.58 -6.31 42.07
N LEU A 277 12.85 -5.90 42.05
CA LEU A 277 13.25 -4.50 41.97
C LEU A 277 12.84 -3.87 40.64
N VAL A 278 13.09 -4.53 39.51
CA VAL A 278 12.69 -4.03 38.17
C VAL A 278 11.17 -3.81 38.09
N VAL A 279 10.38 -4.80 38.53
CA VAL A 279 8.92 -4.71 38.49
C VAL A 279 8.40 -3.66 39.48
N SER A 280 8.98 -3.56 40.67
CA SER A 280 8.61 -2.55 41.67
C SER A 280 8.97 -1.14 41.20
N SER A 281 10.11 -0.96 40.53
CA SER A 281 10.48 0.33 39.92
C SER A 281 9.50 0.73 38.83
N ALA A 282 9.11 -0.19 37.95
CA ALA A 282 8.11 0.08 36.91
C ALA A 282 6.74 0.48 37.51
N ALA A 283 6.30 -0.20 38.57
CA ALA A 283 5.07 0.15 39.28
C ALA A 283 5.19 1.51 40.00
N LEU A 284 6.33 1.82 40.61
CA LEU A 284 6.59 3.10 41.28
C LEU A 284 6.61 4.26 40.27
N PHE A 285 7.24 4.09 39.10
CA PHE A 285 7.21 5.08 38.03
C PHE A 285 5.77 5.36 37.57
N TRP A 286 4.94 4.31 37.47
CA TRP A 286 3.53 4.47 37.13
C TRP A 286 2.76 5.22 38.23
N LEU A 287 2.99 4.89 39.51
CA LEU A 287 2.37 5.59 40.64
C LEU A 287 2.81 7.06 40.73
N CYS A 288 4.08 7.36 40.48
CA CYS A 288 4.57 8.75 40.42
C CYS A 288 3.93 9.52 39.26
N ALA A 289 3.78 8.90 38.09
CA ALA A 289 3.08 9.50 36.97
C ALA A 289 1.61 9.78 37.32
N VAL A 290 0.96 8.89 38.07
CA VAL A 290 -0.41 9.09 38.56
C VAL A 290 -0.51 10.24 39.56
N ALA A 291 0.39 10.29 40.54
CA ALA A 291 0.40 11.36 41.55
C ALA A 291 0.66 12.74 40.92
N LEU A 292 1.58 12.83 39.95
CA LEU A 292 1.87 14.07 39.22
C LEU A 292 0.69 14.51 38.35
N TYR A 293 -0.05 13.55 37.77
CA TYR A 293 -1.22 13.85 36.95
C TYR A 293 -2.39 14.36 37.81
N ILE A 294 -2.67 13.71 38.95
CA ILE A 294 -3.69 14.16 39.91
C ILE A 294 -3.33 15.53 40.49
N GLY A 295 -2.05 15.75 40.85
CA GLY A 295 -1.59 17.03 41.38
C GLY A 295 -1.64 18.20 40.37
N ARG A 296 -1.56 17.93 39.05
CA ARG A 296 -1.78 18.97 38.03
C ARG A 296 -3.24 19.39 37.90
N LEU A 297 -4.17 18.44 38.04
CA LEU A 297 -5.61 18.69 38.01
C LEU A 297 -6.06 19.59 39.18
N GLU A 298 -5.52 19.39 40.39
CA GLU A 298 -5.82 20.28 41.53
C GLU A 298 -5.35 21.73 41.32
N VAL A 299 -4.25 21.94 40.59
CA VAL A 299 -3.70 23.28 40.32
C VAL A 299 -4.49 24.02 39.22
N GLU A 300 -5.03 23.29 38.23
CA GLU A 300 -5.91 23.87 37.20
C GLU A 300 -7.30 24.22 37.76
N ILE A 301 -7.84 23.44 38.69
CA ILE A 301 -9.16 23.71 39.30
C ILE A 301 -9.15 24.95 40.22
N VAL A 302 -8.01 25.31 40.82
CA VAL A 302 -7.92 26.44 41.77
C VAL A 302 -7.68 27.80 41.08
N ARG A 303 -7.39 27.84 39.77
CA ARG A 303 -6.91 29.05 39.08
C ARG A 303 -7.96 29.90 38.36
N GLU A 304 -9.24 29.56 38.41
CA GLU A 304 -10.31 30.31 37.72
C GLU A 304 -11.25 31.08 38.68
N GLY A 305 -10.71 31.68 39.73
CA GLY A 305 -11.53 32.45 40.67
C GLY A 305 -10.78 33.57 41.36
N GLU A 306 -10.34 34.58 40.60
CA GLU A 306 -10.17 36.00 40.99
C GLU A 306 -9.21 36.69 40.01
N GLU A 307 -9.75 37.37 39.00
CA GLU A 307 -9.22 38.63 38.44
C GLU A 307 -10.16 39.10 37.32
N GLY A 308 -11.13 39.94 37.70
CA GLY A 308 -12.09 40.55 36.80
C GLY A 308 -11.64 41.91 36.27
N CYS A 309 -11.67 42.04 34.94
CA CYS A 309 -12.06 43.21 34.15
C CYS A 309 -11.39 44.58 34.39
N GLU A 310 -10.36 44.87 33.60
CA GLU A 310 -10.17 46.20 32.98
C GLU A 310 -9.68 46.01 31.54
N ASP A 311 -10.57 46.05 30.55
CA ASP A 311 -10.43 46.93 29.38
C ASP A 311 -11.70 46.86 28.52
N CYS A 312 -12.47 47.95 28.53
CA CYS A 312 -13.56 48.21 27.59
C CYS A 312 -13.45 49.66 27.16
N ARG A 313 -12.63 49.94 26.15
CA ARG A 313 -12.79 51.17 25.36
C ARG A 313 -12.26 51.01 23.94
N ASN A 314 -13.13 51.42 23.02
CA ASN A 314 -12.90 51.74 21.61
C ASN A 314 -13.10 50.58 20.64
N ASP A 315 -14.35 50.38 20.23
CA ASP A 315 -14.68 50.27 18.79
C ASP A 315 -16.19 50.47 18.58
N GLU A 316 -16.65 51.70 18.80
CA GLU A 316 -18.00 52.14 18.42
C GLU A 316 -17.91 53.48 17.68
N LYS A 317 -17.21 53.50 16.54
CA LYS A 317 -17.17 54.68 15.66
C LYS A 317 -16.88 54.33 14.20
N ASP A 318 -17.62 53.40 13.58
CA ASP A 318 -17.69 53.41 12.10
C ASP A 318 -18.85 52.68 11.40
N ARG A 319 -20.06 52.66 11.96
CA ARG A 319 -21.26 52.23 11.20
C ARG A 319 -22.48 53.08 11.51
N GLY A 320 -22.50 54.29 10.96
CA GLY A 320 -23.67 55.14 11.09
C GLY A 320 -23.58 56.49 10.38
N LYS A 321 -23.32 56.52 9.07
CA LYS A 321 -23.63 57.68 8.20
C LYS A 321 -23.53 57.32 6.71
N LYS A 322 -24.63 56.83 6.15
CA LYS A 322 -25.05 57.05 4.75
C LYS A 322 -26.44 56.43 4.58
N ASN A 323 -27.45 57.20 4.93
CA ASN A 323 -28.82 57.09 4.42
C ASN A 323 -29.59 58.35 4.85
N LYS A 324 -29.45 59.40 4.05
CA LYS A 324 -30.45 60.42 3.69
C LYS A 324 -29.83 61.40 2.71
#